data_AF-A0A2E9QJI5-F1
#
_entry.id   AF-A0A2E9QJI5-F1
#
_cell.length_a   1.000
_cell.length_b   1.000
_cell.length_c   1.000
_cell.angle_alpha   90.00
_cell.angle_beta   90.00
_cell.angle_gamma   90.00
#
_symmetry.space_group_name_H-M   'P 1'
#
loop_
_entity.id
_entity.type
_entity.pdbx_description
1 polymer ?
#
loop_
_entity_poly.entity_id
_entity_poly.type
_entity_poly.pdbx_seq_one_letter_code
_entity_poly.pdbx_strand_id
1 'polypeptide(L)'
;MKLFKNILDSVKPHFLKGGRLEKMYPAYDAFETFLFVPGHTTSSGSHIRDAVDLKRTMAFVVISLIPCIIFGMWNIGDQYFQAISQDTDFFTNLIFGFWKFLPLLIVSYGVGLSVEFAFAISRGHSVNEGYLVTGMLIPLIMPIDVPLWMLAVSVIFAVVIGKEVFGGTGMNILNPALTARAFLFFAYPSHMSGDKVWVHGANVDGYSGETILGALAANKTAWSDLQWSFNDALFGFI
;
A
#
# COMPACT_ATOMS: atom_id res chain seq x y z
N MET A 1 -27.42 -12.45 -4.76
CA MET A 1 -26.19 -13.11 -4.26
C MET A 1 -26.13 -14.63 -4.45
N LYS A 2 -27.20 -15.34 -4.86
CA LYS A 2 -27.12 -16.76 -5.27
C LYS A 2 -26.49 -16.96 -6.66
N LEU A 3 -26.64 -16.00 -7.57
CA LEU A 3 -26.06 -16.03 -8.93
C LEU A 3 -24.53 -16.14 -8.92
N PHE A 4 -23.83 -15.24 -8.23
CA PHE A 4 -22.36 -15.28 -8.12
C PHE A 4 -21.86 -16.57 -7.46
N LYS A 5 -22.56 -17.06 -6.43
CA LYS A 5 -22.22 -18.31 -5.76
C LYS A 5 -22.40 -19.52 -6.69
N ASN A 6 -23.52 -19.59 -7.41
CA ASN A 6 -23.78 -20.64 -8.38
C ASN A 6 -22.80 -20.62 -9.55
N ILE A 7 -22.36 -19.43 -9.99
CA ILE A 7 -21.32 -19.28 -11.01
C ILE A 7 -20.00 -19.81 -10.48
N LEU A 8 -19.56 -19.40 -9.29
CA LEU A 8 -18.31 -19.89 -8.69
C LEU A 8 -18.34 -21.42 -8.52
N ASP A 9 -19.42 -21.95 -7.93
CA ASP A 9 -19.62 -23.38 -7.69
C ASP A 9 -19.63 -24.19 -9.00
N SER A 10 -20.04 -23.59 -10.12
CA SER A 10 -20.02 -24.24 -11.44
C SER A 10 -18.60 -24.39 -12.02
N VAL A 11 -17.68 -23.48 -11.70
CA VAL A 11 -16.29 -23.53 -12.20
C VAL A 11 -15.36 -24.26 -11.23
N LYS A 12 -15.74 -24.37 -9.95
CA LYS A 12 -15.03 -25.11 -8.89
C LYS A 12 -14.50 -26.50 -9.29
N PRO A 13 -15.25 -27.35 -10.04
CA PRO A 13 -14.78 -28.69 -10.41
C PRO A 13 -13.52 -28.68 -11.30
N HIS A 14 -13.27 -27.60 -12.04
CA HIS A 14 -12.09 -27.48 -12.90
C HIS A 14 -10.79 -27.17 -12.13
N PHE A 15 -10.91 -26.69 -10.89
CA PHE A 15 -9.80 -26.31 -10.02
C PHE A 15 -9.52 -27.34 -8.91
N LEU A 16 -10.42 -28.31 -8.66
CA LEU A 16 -10.19 -29.38 -7.68
C LEU A 16 -9.17 -30.42 -8.17
N LYS A 17 -8.65 -31.25 -7.25
CA LYS A 17 -7.65 -32.31 -7.57
C LYS A 17 -8.15 -33.20 -8.70
N GLY A 18 -7.42 -33.24 -9.82
CA GLY A 18 -7.81 -33.95 -11.05
C GLY A 18 -8.46 -33.08 -12.15
N GLY A 19 -8.67 -31.78 -11.92
CA GLY A 19 -9.15 -30.81 -12.90
C GLY A 19 -8.02 -30.22 -13.76
N ARG A 20 -8.35 -29.74 -14.98
CA ARG A 20 -7.36 -29.15 -15.91
C ARG A 20 -6.61 -27.93 -15.34
N LEU A 21 -7.20 -27.23 -14.38
CA LEU A 21 -6.65 -26.01 -13.77
C LEU A 21 -6.28 -26.20 -12.29
N GLU A 22 -5.99 -27.43 -11.86
CA GLU A 22 -5.61 -27.74 -10.47
C GLU A 22 -4.50 -26.83 -9.92
N LYS A 23 -3.52 -26.44 -10.76
CA LYS A 23 -2.46 -25.50 -10.37
C LYS A 23 -2.95 -24.09 -10.02
N MET A 24 -4.09 -23.66 -10.56
CA MET A 24 -4.69 -22.35 -10.30
C MET A 24 -5.72 -22.38 -9.16
N TYR A 25 -5.85 -23.50 -8.46
CA TYR A 25 -6.69 -23.62 -7.27
C TYR A 25 -6.44 -22.51 -6.24
N PRO A 26 -5.20 -22.12 -5.90
CA PRO A 26 -4.95 -21.04 -4.96
C PRO A 26 -5.56 -19.70 -5.35
N ALA A 27 -5.57 -19.37 -6.65
CA ALA A 27 -6.16 -18.15 -7.15
C ALA A 27 -7.69 -18.21 -7.05
N TYR A 28 -8.29 -19.33 -7.45
CA TYR A 28 -9.73 -19.54 -7.32
C TYR A 28 -10.20 -19.48 -5.85
N ASP A 29 -9.48 -20.12 -4.93
CA ASP A 29 -9.77 -20.10 -3.49
C ASP A 29 -9.65 -18.68 -2.89
N ALA A 30 -8.66 -17.91 -3.32
CA ALA A 30 -8.53 -16.50 -2.93
C ALA A 30 -9.76 -15.67 -3.36
N PHE A 31 -10.22 -15.85 -4.61
CA PHE A 31 -11.41 -15.17 -5.11
C PHE A 31 -12.70 -15.65 -4.43
N GLU A 32 -12.84 -16.96 -4.15
CA GLU A 32 -14.00 -17.52 -3.43
C GLU A 32 -14.09 -16.96 -2.02
N THR A 33 -12.97 -17.00 -1.28
CA THR A 33 -12.93 -16.53 0.10
C THR A 33 -13.01 -15.02 0.21
N PHE A 34 -12.59 -14.26 -0.80
CA PHE A 34 -12.76 -12.80 -0.84
C PHE A 34 -14.23 -12.40 -0.94
N LEU A 35 -15.01 -13.11 -1.76
CA LEU A 35 -16.44 -12.83 -1.95
C LEU A 35 -17.34 -13.49 -0.89
N PHE A 36 -16.93 -14.62 -0.32
CA PHE A 36 -17.77 -15.42 0.56
C PHE A 36 -17.01 -15.89 1.82
N VAL A 37 -17.71 -15.93 2.94
CA VAL A 37 -17.18 -16.48 4.20
C VAL A 37 -16.96 -18.00 4.06
N PRO A 38 -15.84 -18.55 4.54
CA PRO A 38 -15.60 -19.98 4.49
C PRO A 38 -16.69 -20.75 5.24
N GLY A 39 -17.27 -21.77 4.60
CA GLY A 39 -18.37 -22.56 5.16
C GLY A 39 -17.95 -23.69 6.09
N HIS A 40 -16.68 -23.79 6.46
CA HIS A 40 -16.18 -24.85 7.34
C HIS A 40 -16.19 -24.38 8.80
N THR A 41 -16.81 -25.18 9.67
CA THR A 41 -16.80 -24.96 11.12
C THR A 41 -15.85 -25.96 11.78
N THR A 42 -15.24 -25.56 12.90
CA THR A 42 -14.40 -26.46 13.70
C THR A 42 -15.26 -27.60 14.26
N SER A 43 -14.98 -28.84 13.86
CA SER A 43 -15.71 -30.04 14.29
C SER A 43 -15.06 -30.74 15.49
N SER A 44 -13.76 -30.56 15.73
CA SER A 44 -13.03 -31.10 16.88
C SER A 44 -12.85 -30.06 17.99
N GLY A 45 -12.59 -30.52 19.22
CA GLY A 45 -12.31 -29.67 20.37
C GLY A 45 -11.10 -28.77 20.12
N SER A 46 -11.30 -27.46 20.15
CA SER A 46 -10.26 -26.43 20.14
C SER A 46 -10.17 -25.81 21.54
N HIS A 47 -8.96 -25.50 21.99
CA HIS A 47 -8.73 -24.96 23.34
C HIS A 47 -9.40 -23.58 23.53
N ILE A 48 -9.47 -22.76 22.48
CA ILE A 48 -10.16 -21.49 22.43
C ILE A 48 -10.88 -21.37 21.09
N ARG A 49 -12.18 -21.04 21.13
CA ARG A 49 -12.97 -20.68 19.95
C ARG A 49 -13.09 -19.16 19.91
N ASP A 50 -12.36 -18.54 19.00
CA ASP A 50 -12.42 -17.10 18.77
C ASP A 50 -13.12 -16.80 17.44
N ALA A 51 -13.82 -15.67 17.39
CA ALA A 51 -14.43 -15.10 16.19
C ALA A 51 -13.47 -14.17 15.42
N VAL A 52 -12.27 -13.92 15.96
CA VAL A 52 -11.20 -13.17 15.31
C VAL A 52 -10.58 -14.01 14.19
N ASP A 53 -10.83 -13.57 12.96
CA ASP A 53 -10.25 -14.13 11.74
C ASP A 53 -9.18 -13.15 11.21
N LEU A 54 -8.10 -13.69 10.63
CA LEU A 54 -7.08 -12.90 9.93
C LEU A 54 -7.72 -12.01 8.86
N LYS A 55 -8.70 -12.53 8.12
CA LYS A 55 -9.43 -11.76 7.11
C LYS A 55 -10.16 -10.55 7.72
N ARG A 56 -10.83 -10.76 8.84
CA ARG A 56 -11.58 -9.71 9.56
C ARG A 56 -10.64 -8.63 10.10
N THR A 57 -9.55 -9.04 10.73
CA THR A 57 -8.57 -8.10 11.28
C THR A 57 -7.92 -7.26 10.19
N MET A 58 -7.55 -7.86 9.05
CA MET A 58 -6.99 -7.12 7.92
C MET A 58 -7.97 -6.15 7.27
N ALA A 59 -9.26 -6.51 7.18
CA ALA A 59 -10.30 -5.60 6.71
C ALA A 59 -10.46 -4.37 7.62
N PHE A 60 -10.38 -4.54 8.95
CA PHE A 60 -10.39 -3.41 9.88
C PHE A 60 -9.20 -2.48 9.68
N VAL A 61 -7.99 -3.04 9.48
CA VAL A 61 -6.79 -2.24 9.20
C VAL A 61 -6.98 -1.43 7.91
N VAL A 62 -7.52 -2.05 6.85
CA VAL A 62 -7.83 -1.34 5.60
C VAL A 62 -8.80 -0.18 5.85
N ILE A 63 -9.87 -0.40 6.60
CA ILE A 63 -10.84 0.66 6.94
C ILE A 63 -10.16 1.78 7.73
N SER A 64 -9.28 1.45 8.67
CA SER A 64 -8.51 2.42 9.45
C SER A 64 -7.51 3.22 8.63
N LEU A 65 -7.05 2.70 7.48
CA LEU A 65 -6.15 3.43 6.58
C LEU A 65 -6.89 4.43 5.67
N ILE A 66 -8.20 4.28 5.46
CA ILE A 66 -8.99 5.17 4.59
C ILE A 66 -8.87 6.65 5.00
N PRO A 67 -9.05 7.03 6.28
CA PRO A 67 -8.85 8.42 6.70
C PRO A 67 -7.45 8.95 6.41
N CYS A 68 -6.42 8.14 6.64
CA CYS A 68 -5.03 8.52 6.35
C CYS A 68 -4.79 8.72 4.84
N ILE A 69 -5.39 7.88 4.00
CA ILE A 69 -5.30 8.01 2.54
C ILE A 69 -6.00 9.29 2.07
N ILE A 70 -7.20 9.58 2.58
CA ILE A 70 -7.95 10.80 2.21
C ILE A 70 -7.16 12.05 2.62
N PHE A 71 -6.61 12.06 3.83
CA PHE A 71 -5.77 13.16 4.31
C PHE A 71 -4.52 13.31 3.45
N GLY A 72 -3.83 12.21 3.11
CA GLY A 72 -2.67 12.23 2.23
C GLY A 72 -2.99 12.75 0.83
N MET A 73 -4.13 12.35 0.24
CA MET A 73 -4.60 12.86 -1.05
C MET A 73 -4.85 14.38 -0.99
N TRP A 74 -5.51 14.86 0.06
CA TRP A 74 -5.72 16.29 0.23
C TRP A 74 -4.39 17.05 0.39
N ASN A 75 -3.47 16.55 1.23
CA ASN A 75 -2.18 17.17 1.50
C ASN A 75 -1.29 17.26 0.24
N ILE A 76 -1.29 16.23 -0.62
CA ILE A 76 -0.60 16.27 -1.93
C ILE A 76 -1.10 17.45 -2.78
N GLY A 77 -2.42 17.67 -2.82
CA GLY A 77 -3.02 18.77 -3.56
C GLY A 77 -2.73 20.12 -2.93
N ASP A 78 -2.89 20.23 -1.61
CA ASP A 78 -2.67 21.46 -0.86
C ASP A 78 -1.24 21.98 -1.03
N GLN A 79 -0.23 21.12 -0.85
CA GLN A 79 1.17 21.49 -1.07
C GLN A 79 1.47 21.87 -2.52
N TYR A 80 0.80 21.23 -3.49
CA TYR A 80 0.92 21.60 -4.90
C TYR A 80 0.37 23.01 -5.19
N PHE A 81 -0.84 23.31 -4.73
CA PHE A 81 -1.50 24.59 -5.00
C PHE A 81 -0.86 25.76 -4.24
N GLN A 82 -0.37 25.50 -3.02
CA GLN A 82 0.46 26.46 -2.29
C GLN A 82 1.77 26.77 -3.03
N ALA A 83 2.42 25.77 -3.63
CA ALA A 83 3.62 25.97 -4.42
C ALA A 83 3.38 26.74 -5.73
N ILE A 84 2.15 26.83 -6.23
CA ILE A 84 1.81 27.70 -7.37
C ILE A 84 1.10 29.00 -6.94
N SER A 85 1.07 29.29 -5.63
CA SER A 85 0.44 30.48 -5.04
C SER A 85 -1.02 30.68 -5.48
N GLN A 86 -1.77 29.59 -5.61
CA GLN A 86 -3.17 29.61 -6.00
C GLN A 86 -4.04 29.12 -4.83
N ASP A 87 -5.00 29.95 -4.41
CA ASP A 87 -6.00 29.53 -3.44
C ASP A 87 -7.01 28.58 -4.07
N THR A 88 -7.24 27.44 -3.42
CA THR A 88 -8.10 26.38 -3.90
C THR A 88 -8.96 25.78 -2.80
N ASP A 89 -10.13 25.27 -3.18
CA ASP A 89 -11.02 24.57 -2.28
C ASP A 89 -10.50 23.16 -1.91
N PHE A 90 -10.92 22.68 -0.74
CA PHE A 90 -10.62 21.32 -0.25
C PHE A 90 -10.85 20.23 -1.30
N PHE A 91 -11.98 20.28 -2.02
CA PHE A 91 -12.33 19.27 -3.02
C PHE A 91 -11.41 19.30 -4.25
N THR A 92 -10.93 20.48 -4.65
CA THR A 92 -9.97 20.61 -5.76
C THR A 92 -8.63 19.96 -5.39
N ASN A 93 -8.15 20.20 -4.17
CA ASN A 93 -6.91 19.60 -3.65
C ASN A 93 -7.03 18.07 -3.59
N LEU A 94 -8.17 17.59 -3.07
CA LEU A 94 -8.44 16.16 -2.98
C LEU A 94 -8.48 15.48 -4.36
N ILE A 95 -9.15 16.08 -5.35
CA ILE A 95 -9.24 15.52 -6.71
C ILE A 95 -7.86 15.49 -7.37
N PHE A 96 -7.06 16.56 -7.21
CA PHE A 96 -5.71 16.59 -7.74
C PHE A 96 -4.83 15.49 -7.15
N GLY A 97 -4.81 15.39 -5.80
CA GLY A 97 -4.03 14.35 -5.13
C GLY A 97 -4.53 12.94 -5.42
N PHE A 98 -5.84 12.73 -5.59
CA PHE A 98 -6.41 11.45 -6.01
C PHE A 98 -5.83 10.98 -7.34
N TRP A 99 -5.78 11.85 -8.36
CA TRP A 99 -5.24 11.49 -9.68
C TRP A 99 -3.74 11.21 -9.65
N LYS A 100 -3.00 11.80 -8.71
CA LYS A 100 -1.56 11.52 -8.53
C LYS A 100 -1.30 10.25 -7.73
N PHE A 101 -2.10 9.99 -6.70
CA PHE A 101 -1.96 8.83 -5.83
C PHE A 101 -2.42 7.53 -6.51
N LEU A 102 -3.48 7.60 -7.33
CA LEU A 102 -4.10 6.43 -7.95
C LEU A 102 -3.13 5.57 -8.79
N PRO A 103 -2.25 6.13 -9.66
CA PRO A 103 -1.25 5.35 -10.37
C PRO A 103 -0.31 4.55 -9.46
N LEU A 104 0.19 5.15 -8.36
CA LEU A 104 1.07 4.46 -7.41
C LEU A 104 0.32 3.29 -6.75
N LEU A 105 -0.94 3.52 -6.37
CA LEU A 105 -1.81 2.50 -5.79
C LEU A 105 -2.02 1.32 -6.75
N ILE A 106 -2.36 1.61 -8.01
CA ILE A 106 -2.58 0.59 -9.05
C ILE A 106 -1.33 -0.24 -9.28
N VAL A 107 -0.16 0.40 -9.39
CA VAL A 107 1.10 -0.32 -9.64
C VAL A 107 1.50 -1.15 -8.43
N SER A 108 1.39 -0.60 -7.21
CA SER A 108 1.67 -1.32 -5.96
C SER A 108 0.82 -2.59 -5.82
N TYR A 109 -0.48 -2.48 -6.05
CA TYR A 109 -1.39 -3.63 -6.01
C TYR A 109 -1.16 -4.59 -7.16
N GLY A 110 -1.14 -4.08 -8.38
CA GLY A 110 -1.04 -4.89 -9.59
C GLY A 110 0.23 -5.73 -9.58
N VAL A 111 1.37 -5.12 -9.29
CA VAL A 111 2.67 -5.82 -9.30
C VAL A 111 2.77 -6.79 -8.13
N GLY A 112 2.50 -6.35 -6.90
CA GLY A 112 2.73 -7.21 -5.75
C GLY A 112 1.73 -8.34 -5.60
N LEU A 113 0.44 -8.13 -5.93
CA LEU A 113 -0.52 -9.23 -6.00
C LEU A 113 -0.13 -10.21 -7.12
N SER A 114 0.32 -9.73 -8.27
CA SER A 114 0.76 -10.63 -9.36
C SER A 114 1.92 -11.53 -8.94
N VAL A 115 2.91 -10.98 -8.23
CA VAL A 115 4.04 -11.75 -7.68
C VAL A 115 3.55 -12.74 -6.63
N GLU A 116 2.70 -12.32 -5.70
CA GLU A 116 2.15 -13.22 -4.67
C GLU A 116 1.34 -14.37 -5.27
N PHE A 117 0.47 -14.08 -6.24
CA PHE A 117 -0.27 -15.13 -6.96
C PHE A 117 0.67 -16.10 -7.66
N ALA A 118 1.76 -15.61 -8.28
CA ALA A 118 2.74 -16.47 -8.93
C ALA A 118 3.44 -17.41 -7.93
N PHE A 119 3.83 -16.91 -6.74
CA PHE A 119 4.46 -17.73 -5.70
C PHE A 119 3.47 -18.70 -5.05
N ALA A 120 2.23 -18.29 -4.80
CA ALA A 120 1.18 -19.17 -4.27
C ALA A 120 0.88 -20.32 -5.24
N ILE A 121 0.80 -20.07 -6.55
CA ILE A 121 0.65 -21.10 -7.57
C ILE A 121 1.87 -22.04 -7.58
N SER A 122 3.08 -21.50 -7.46
CA SER A 122 4.30 -22.32 -7.45
C SER A 122 4.42 -23.21 -6.21
N ARG A 123 3.92 -22.77 -5.05
CA ARG A 123 4.04 -23.49 -3.77
C ARG A 123 2.77 -24.25 -3.37
N GLY A 124 1.66 -24.03 -4.07
CA GLY A 124 0.40 -24.75 -3.84
C GLY A 124 -0.32 -24.39 -2.53
N HIS A 125 0.01 -23.27 -1.90
CA HIS A 125 -0.71 -22.77 -0.72
C HIS A 125 -1.73 -21.70 -1.14
N SER A 126 -2.77 -21.49 -0.32
CA SER A 126 -3.75 -20.42 -0.54
C SER A 126 -3.10 -19.04 -0.42
N VAL A 127 -3.65 -18.08 -1.15
CA VAL A 127 -3.22 -16.68 -1.09
C VAL A 127 -3.79 -16.06 0.18
N ASN A 128 -2.94 -15.37 0.93
CA ASN A 128 -3.35 -14.72 2.15
C ASN A 128 -3.59 -13.23 1.88
N GLU A 129 -4.58 -12.63 2.54
CA GLU A 129 -4.95 -11.22 2.32
C GLU A 129 -3.95 -10.22 2.89
N GLY A 130 -2.84 -10.70 3.46
CA GLY A 130 -1.84 -9.87 4.12
C GLY A 130 -1.24 -8.77 3.23
N TYR A 131 -1.15 -9.02 1.92
CA TYR A 131 -0.65 -8.02 0.99
C TYR A 131 -1.66 -6.91 0.70
N LEU A 132 -2.95 -7.10 0.99
CA LEU A 132 -3.92 -6.03 0.78
C LEU A 132 -3.56 -4.78 1.59
N VAL A 133 -3.11 -4.96 2.83
CA VAL A 133 -2.64 -3.86 3.67
C VAL A 133 -1.30 -3.31 3.18
N THR A 134 -0.37 -4.21 2.82
CA THR A 134 0.98 -3.82 2.35
C THR A 134 0.92 -2.99 1.08
N GLY A 135 0.10 -3.39 0.11
CA GLY A 135 -0.09 -2.69 -1.17
C GLY A 135 -0.66 -1.28 -1.00
N MET A 136 -1.46 -1.05 0.05
CA MET A 136 -1.99 0.27 0.43
C MET A 136 -0.95 1.13 1.16
N LEU A 137 -0.10 0.51 1.99
CA LEU A 137 0.93 1.22 2.76
C LEU A 137 2.10 1.70 1.89
N ILE A 138 2.49 0.95 0.85
CA ILE A 138 3.64 1.31 0.01
C ILE A 138 3.48 2.71 -0.62
N PRO A 139 2.38 3.06 -1.30
CA PRO A 139 2.16 4.41 -1.84
C PRO A 139 2.16 5.51 -0.77
N LEU A 140 1.76 5.21 0.48
CA LEU A 140 1.71 6.19 1.57
C LEU A 140 3.09 6.53 2.15
N ILE A 141 4.10 5.67 1.96
CA ILE A 141 5.44 5.85 2.50
C ILE A 141 6.48 6.21 1.44
N MET A 142 6.05 6.38 0.20
CA MET A 142 6.89 6.73 -0.94
C MET A 142 6.57 8.15 -1.42
N PRO A 143 7.54 8.89 -1.97
CA PRO A 143 7.28 10.17 -2.63
C PRO A 143 6.32 9.99 -3.81
N ILE A 144 5.45 10.98 -4.02
CA ILE A 144 4.40 10.93 -5.05
C ILE A 144 4.97 10.98 -6.48
N ASP A 145 6.17 11.53 -6.65
CA ASP A 145 6.86 11.68 -7.94
C ASP A 145 7.77 10.50 -8.30
N VAL A 146 7.77 9.43 -7.50
CA VAL A 146 8.58 8.25 -7.81
C VAL A 146 8.11 7.67 -9.15
N PRO A 147 9.03 7.46 -10.12
CA PRO A 147 8.69 6.81 -11.37
C PRO A 147 8.02 5.45 -11.13
N LEU A 148 6.89 5.20 -11.78
CA LEU A 148 6.07 4.00 -11.55
C LEU A 148 6.84 2.69 -11.71
N TRP A 149 7.83 2.65 -12.60
CA TRP A 149 8.68 1.47 -12.79
C TRP A 149 9.63 1.24 -11.60
N MET A 150 10.13 2.30 -10.94
CA MET A 150 10.97 2.15 -9.75
C MET A 150 10.14 1.62 -8.58
N LEU A 151 8.90 2.10 -8.45
CA LEU A 151 7.96 1.57 -7.48
C LEU A 151 7.68 0.08 -7.76
N ALA A 152 7.44 -0.29 -9.02
CA ALA A 152 7.22 -1.68 -9.41
C ALA A 152 8.40 -2.59 -9.04
N VAL A 153 9.63 -2.20 -9.37
CA VAL A 153 10.83 -2.98 -9.03
C VAL A 153 11.01 -3.11 -7.52
N SER A 154 10.76 -2.02 -6.77
CA SER A 154 10.85 -2.02 -5.31
C SER A 154 9.82 -2.96 -4.66
N VAL A 155 8.59 -2.97 -5.19
CA VAL A 155 7.53 -3.88 -4.78
C VAL A 155 7.91 -5.33 -5.06
N ILE A 156 8.42 -5.63 -6.26
CA ILE A 156 8.88 -6.99 -6.61
C ILE A 156 9.96 -7.44 -5.63
N PHE A 157 10.98 -6.62 -5.41
CA PHE A 157 12.06 -6.94 -4.48
C PHE A 157 11.51 -7.22 -3.07
N ALA A 158 10.66 -6.35 -2.55
CA ALA A 158 10.10 -6.48 -1.21
C ALA A 158 9.19 -7.70 -1.04
N VAL A 159 8.36 -8.02 -2.03
CA VAL A 159 7.50 -9.20 -1.98
C VAL A 159 8.33 -10.47 -2.10
N VAL A 160 9.24 -10.56 -3.07
CA VAL A 160 10.06 -11.75 -3.27
C VAL A 160 10.99 -11.98 -2.08
N ILE A 161 11.82 -10.99 -1.74
CA ILE A 161 12.89 -11.14 -0.74
C ILE A 161 12.36 -10.91 0.68
N GLY A 162 11.51 -9.90 0.89
CA GLY A 162 11.03 -9.53 2.22
C GLY A 162 9.88 -10.41 2.74
N LYS A 163 9.14 -11.10 1.86
CA LYS A 163 7.96 -11.91 2.22
C LYS A 163 8.07 -13.37 1.75
N GLU A 164 8.19 -13.61 0.45
CA GLU A 164 8.02 -14.96 -0.13
C GLU A 164 9.22 -15.90 0.15
N VAL A 165 10.45 -15.38 0.20
CA VAL A 165 11.63 -16.18 0.57
C VAL A 165 11.48 -16.79 1.97
N PHE A 166 10.84 -16.08 2.90
CA PHE A 166 10.61 -16.55 4.28
C PHE A 166 9.35 -17.42 4.44
N GLY A 167 8.63 -17.70 3.35
CA GLY A 167 7.45 -18.57 3.38
C GLY A 167 6.11 -17.84 3.25
N GLY A 168 6.11 -16.51 3.09
CA GLY A 168 4.90 -15.74 2.87
C GLY A 168 4.26 -15.21 4.16
N THR A 169 2.98 -14.82 4.05
CA THR A 169 2.26 -14.09 5.11
C THR A 169 2.24 -14.86 6.46
N GLY A 170 2.77 -14.22 7.51
CA GLY A 170 2.86 -14.78 8.86
C GLY A 170 4.25 -15.27 9.27
N MET A 171 5.17 -15.44 8.31
CA MET A 171 6.57 -15.82 8.55
C MET A 171 7.57 -14.71 8.19
N ASN A 172 7.07 -13.51 7.91
CA ASN A 172 7.90 -12.37 7.51
C ASN A 172 8.75 -11.89 8.69
N ILE A 173 10.07 -11.97 8.55
CA ILE A 173 11.02 -11.39 9.52
C ILE A 173 11.01 -9.85 9.41
N LEU A 174 10.86 -9.34 8.19
CA LEU A 174 10.89 -7.91 7.86
C LEU A 174 9.49 -7.43 7.46
N ASN A 175 9.19 -6.16 7.73
CA ASN A 175 7.99 -5.53 7.19
C ASN A 175 8.15 -5.34 5.67
N PRO A 176 7.31 -5.96 4.81
CA PRO A 176 7.49 -5.87 3.37
C PRO A 176 7.32 -4.44 2.83
N ALA A 177 6.42 -3.63 3.40
CA ALA A 177 6.24 -2.23 2.98
C ALA A 177 7.52 -1.41 3.25
N LEU A 178 8.08 -1.53 4.45
CA LEU A 178 9.33 -0.84 4.80
C LEU A 178 10.53 -1.39 4.01
N THR A 179 10.51 -2.68 3.66
CA THR A 179 11.54 -3.28 2.79
C THR A 179 11.50 -2.66 1.39
N ALA A 180 10.31 -2.42 0.84
CA ALA A 180 10.17 -1.72 -0.44
C ALA A 180 10.75 -0.30 -0.37
N ARG A 181 10.44 0.43 0.71
CA ARG A 181 10.97 1.79 0.93
C ARG A 181 12.49 1.80 1.12
N ALA A 182 13.03 0.86 1.89
CA ALA A 182 14.47 0.73 2.09
C ALA A 182 15.20 0.42 0.78
N PHE A 183 14.64 -0.49 -0.03
CA PHE A 183 15.20 -0.79 -1.36
C PHE A 183 15.23 0.46 -2.24
N LEU A 184 14.11 1.19 -2.35
CA LEU A 184 14.07 2.42 -3.15
C LEU A 184 15.06 3.47 -2.61
N PHE A 185 15.16 3.62 -1.29
CA PHE A 185 16.07 4.56 -0.64
C PHE A 185 17.54 4.30 -0.98
N PHE A 186 17.99 3.04 -0.93
CA PHE A 186 19.39 2.71 -1.22
C PHE A 186 19.68 2.57 -2.72
N ALA A 187 18.73 2.10 -3.52
CA ALA A 187 18.93 1.90 -4.95
C ALA A 187 18.77 3.20 -5.77
N TYR A 188 17.88 4.09 -5.35
CA TYR A 188 17.53 5.32 -6.08
C TYR A 188 17.47 6.53 -5.15
N PRO A 189 18.59 6.91 -4.52
CA PRO A 189 18.62 7.97 -3.52
C PRO A 189 18.16 9.32 -4.09
N SER A 190 18.41 9.63 -5.36
CA SER A 190 18.02 10.90 -5.98
C SER A 190 16.50 11.16 -6.01
N HIS A 191 15.69 10.10 -5.95
CA HIS A 191 14.22 10.19 -5.92
C HIS A 191 13.64 10.04 -4.51
N MET A 192 14.49 9.70 -3.53
CA MET A 192 14.12 9.47 -2.13
C MET A 192 14.80 10.45 -1.16
N SER A 193 15.77 11.22 -1.62
CA SER A 193 16.62 12.10 -0.84
C SER A 193 17.14 13.22 -1.74
N GLY A 194 17.01 14.47 -1.30
CA GLY A 194 17.49 15.62 -2.03
C GLY A 194 16.94 16.94 -1.49
N ASP A 195 17.50 18.05 -1.98
CA ASP A 195 17.16 19.43 -1.60
C ASP A 195 15.96 20.00 -2.38
N LYS A 196 15.34 19.16 -3.21
CA LYS A 196 14.08 19.48 -3.91
C LYS A 196 12.94 19.06 -3.00
N VAL A 197 12.02 19.99 -2.72
CA VAL A 197 10.81 19.71 -1.95
C VAL A 197 10.04 18.60 -2.67
N TRP A 198 9.49 17.63 -1.92
CA TRP A 198 8.70 16.52 -2.47
C TRP A 198 7.28 16.96 -2.86
N VAL A 199 7.18 18.05 -3.61
CA VAL A 199 5.94 18.60 -4.14
C VAL A 199 5.87 18.29 -5.64
N HIS A 200 4.76 17.65 -6.04
CA HIS A 200 4.52 17.29 -7.42
C HIS A 200 4.66 18.49 -8.35
N GLY A 201 5.37 18.37 -9.47
CA GLY A 201 5.38 19.44 -10.47
C GLY A 201 6.10 20.73 -10.06
N ALA A 202 6.99 20.68 -9.05
CA ALA A 202 7.99 21.72 -8.75
C ALA A 202 9.08 21.83 -9.86
N ASN A 203 8.65 21.81 -11.12
CA ASN A 203 9.45 22.11 -12.31
C ASN A 203 9.53 23.62 -12.59
N VAL A 204 8.78 24.44 -11.85
CA VAL A 204 9.01 25.89 -11.80
C VAL A 204 10.17 26.10 -10.82
N ASP A 205 11.22 26.74 -11.31
CA ASP A 205 12.52 27.07 -10.67
C ASP A 205 12.42 27.95 -9.40
N GLY A 206 11.35 27.84 -8.62
CA GLY A 206 10.99 28.76 -7.53
C GLY A 206 10.83 28.14 -6.14
N TYR A 207 10.77 26.81 -6.01
CA TYR A 207 10.63 26.13 -4.70
C TYR A 207 11.73 25.10 -4.51
N SER A 208 12.92 25.56 -4.13
CA SER A 208 13.94 24.75 -3.46
C SER A 208 13.78 24.95 -1.96
N GLY A 209 13.65 23.85 -1.23
CA GLY A 209 13.42 23.87 0.20
C GLY A 209 13.89 22.55 0.78
N GLU A 210 14.69 22.65 1.82
CA GLU A 210 15.04 21.49 2.63
C GLU A 210 13.80 21.00 3.39
N THR A 211 13.73 19.70 3.66
CA THR A 211 12.68 19.19 4.56
C THR A 211 12.82 19.85 5.93
N ILE A 212 11.72 19.99 6.67
CA ILE A 212 11.72 20.68 7.97
C ILE A 212 12.69 20.02 8.96
N LEU A 213 12.76 18.69 8.95
CA LEU A 213 13.75 17.97 9.74
C LEU A 213 15.17 18.24 9.25
N GLY A 214 15.38 18.41 7.94
CA GLY A 214 16.65 18.84 7.36
C GLY A 214 17.05 20.24 7.83
N ALA A 215 16.13 21.21 7.82
CA ALA A 215 16.36 22.58 8.28
C ALA A 215 16.76 22.65 9.76
N LEU A 216 16.02 21.92 10.60
CA LEU A 216 16.28 21.82 12.03
C LEU A 216 17.61 21.12 12.30
N ALA A 217 17.91 20.03 11.59
CA ALA A 217 19.19 19.32 11.73
C ALA A 217 20.38 20.18 11.27
N ALA A 218 20.18 21.02 10.26
CA ALA A 218 21.17 21.98 9.78
C ALA A 218 21.29 23.25 10.64
N ASN A 219 20.48 23.40 11.69
CA ASN A 219 20.40 24.61 12.52
C ASN A 219 20.16 25.90 11.71
N LYS A 220 19.49 25.81 10.55
CA LYS A 220 19.21 26.97 9.70
C LYS A 220 18.00 27.76 10.19
N THR A 221 17.03 27.09 10.81
CA THR A 221 15.84 27.69 11.42
C THR A 221 15.67 27.14 12.83
N ALA A 222 15.43 28.03 13.80
CA ALA A 222 15.06 27.60 15.15
C ALA A 222 13.59 27.14 15.14
N TRP A 223 13.21 26.20 16.03
CA TRP A 223 11.82 25.76 16.17
C TRP A 223 10.84 26.92 16.42
N SER A 224 11.30 28.00 17.06
CA SER A 224 10.54 29.23 17.30
C SER A 224 10.22 30.04 16.05
N ASP A 225 11.00 29.85 14.98
CA ASP A 225 10.96 30.67 13.76
C ASP A 225 10.29 29.91 12.60
N LEU A 226 9.86 28.67 12.84
CA LEU A 226 9.01 27.92 11.91
C LEU A 226 7.63 28.58 11.84
N GLN A 227 7.08 28.67 10.63
CA GLN A 227 5.75 29.26 10.40
C GLN A 227 4.61 28.44 11.01
N TRP A 228 4.87 27.19 11.41
CA TRP A 228 3.86 26.22 11.83
C TRP A 228 3.92 25.96 13.32
N SER A 229 2.75 25.95 13.96
CA SER A 229 2.62 25.59 15.36
C SER A 229 2.71 24.07 15.58
N PHE A 230 2.92 23.65 16.83
CA PHE A 230 2.83 22.23 17.19
C PHE A 230 1.47 21.61 16.80
N ASN A 231 0.39 22.38 16.88
CA ASN A 231 -0.93 21.91 16.47
C ASN A 231 -1.01 21.71 14.97
N ASP A 232 -0.42 22.60 14.19
CA ASP A 232 -0.34 22.45 12.73
C ASP A 232 0.48 21.21 12.37
N ALA A 233 1.54 20.93 13.14
CA ALA A 233 2.32 19.71 12.96
C ALA A 233 1.58 18.43 13.36
N LEU A 234 0.78 18.48 14.42
CA LEU A 234 -0.03 17.37 14.89
C LEU A 234 -1.14 17.02 13.88
N PHE A 235 -1.78 18.05 13.31
CA PHE A 235 -2.87 17.88 12.35
C PHE A 235 -2.38 17.75 10.90
N GLY A 236 -1.07 17.92 10.64
CA GLY A 236 -0.44 17.76 9.34
C GLY A 236 -0.66 18.93 8.37
N PHE A 237 -0.89 20.14 8.89
CA PHE A 237 -0.98 21.40 8.15
C PHE A 237 0.40 22.02 7.88
N ILE A 238 1.41 21.18 7.62
CA ILE A 238 2.79 21.58 7.36
C ILE A 238 3.16 21.36 5.88
#